data_AF-A0A970XI97-F1
#
_entry.id   AF-A0A970XI97-F1
#
_cell.length_a   1.000
_cell.length_b   1.000
_cell.length_c   1.000
_cell.angle_alpha   90.00
_cell.angle_beta   90.00
_cell.angle_gamma   90.00
#
_symmetry.space_group_name_H-M   'P 1'
#
loop_
_entity.id
_entity.type
_entity.pdbx_description
1 polymer ?
#
loop_
_entity_poly.entity_id
_entity_poly.type
_entity_poly.pdbx_seq_one_letter_code
_entity_poly.pdbx_strand_id
1 'polypeptide(L)'
;LNDMTRGQQLEWARKVLLALSHECNIENNTFILLAGSYYCRDIQNHLPYCVLPLAGMRMGERMAFLKSQLHPGATAPQPDFVQRQQNRAVNIGATSLCVRLHELLQNMPRYTWEQIGTLPFDNGIYIVYETGEFYHGMDRIVRVGTHTSQNRLRRRLTDHFVRENHDGSIFRKNIGKAVLNAHNDPYLSIWALDTSRPENRRYLDPIKNADTERRVSEYMRSHLTFTAFPVPEKEQRLRLEEAIISTLNRTSDFGPGDKWPGKYSPETEIHTSGLWLKQGLDAKGLTEAEFALLQKNMQRHSADGGREFIRLRAERPIAAWKIRTALPLPLLAVERYCHAFLHGTGENSWICAVQKRQHLYYVVESRRLTYALPGLGSGGI
;
A
#
# COMPACT_ATOMS: atom_id res chain seq x y z
N LEU A 1 20.92 1.19 -16.75
CA LEU A 1 19.58 0.57 -16.91
C LEU A 1 18.71 1.23 -17.99
N ASN A 2 18.85 2.53 -18.25
CA ASN A 2 17.96 3.27 -19.16
C ASN A 2 17.97 2.76 -20.61
N ASP A 3 19.08 2.19 -21.07
CA ASP A 3 19.22 1.64 -22.43
C ASP A 3 18.96 0.13 -22.50
N MET A 4 18.57 -0.49 -21.39
CA MET A 4 18.29 -1.94 -21.31
C MET A 4 16.83 -2.23 -21.63
N THR A 5 16.58 -3.27 -22.41
CA THR A 5 15.23 -3.82 -22.63
C THR A 5 14.62 -4.35 -21.33
N ARG A 6 13.29 -4.44 -21.23
CA ARG A 6 12.60 -4.90 -20.01
C ARG A 6 13.11 -6.26 -19.50
N GLY A 7 13.40 -7.20 -20.40
CA GLY A 7 13.99 -8.50 -20.02
C GLY A 7 15.39 -8.37 -19.42
N GLN A 8 16.25 -7.51 -19.99
CA GLN A 8 17.58 -7.23 -19.44
C GLN A 8 17.52 -6.51 -18.08
N GLN A 9 16.51 -5.64 -17.86
CA GLN A 9 16.30 -5.00 -16.57
C GLN A 9 15.91 -6.00 -15.47
N LEU A 10 15.04 -6.97 -15.78
CA LEU A 10 14.67 -8.03 -14.85
C LEU A 10 15.84 -8.96 -14.54
N GLU A 11 16.64 -9.31 -15.56
CA GLU A 11 17.86 -10.11 -15.36
C GLU A 11 18.91 -9.36 -14.53
N TRP A 12 19.03 -8.04 -14.71
CA TRP A 12 19.86 -7.21 -13.83
C TRP A 12 19.35 -7.25 -12.38
N ALA A 13 18.05 -7.07 -12.14
CA ALA A 13 17.48 -7.12 -10.79
C ALA A 13 17.69 -8.49 -10.12
N ARG A 14 17.55 -9.58 -10.89
CA ARG A 14 17.81 -10.95 -10.41
C ARG A 14 19.28 -11.14 -9.99
N LYS A 15 20.23 -10.59 -10.75
CA LYS A 15 21.66 -10.64 -10.41
C LYS A 15 21.96 -9.87 -9.12
N VAL A 16 21.34 -8.69 -8.93
CA VAL A 16 21.48 -7.92 -7.69
C VAL A 16 20.93 -8.70 -6.49
N LEU A 17 19.75 -9.31 -6.62
CA LEU A 17 19.16 -10.14 -5.56
C LEU A 17 20.02 -11.37 -5.24
N LEU A 18 20.58 -12.02 -6.26
CA LEU A 18 21.51 -13.13 -6.07
C LEU A 18 22.76 -12.67 -5.30
N ALA A 19 23.37 -11.57 -5.71
CA ALA A 19 24.53 -11.00 -5.02
C ALA A 19 24.19 -10.63 -3.55
N LEU A 20 23.04 -10.01 -3.31
CA LEU A 20 22.55 -9.73 -1.97
C LEU A 20 22.40 -10.99 -1.12
N SER A 21 21.87 -12.08 -1.69
CA SER A 21 21.66 -13.34 -0.98
C SER A 21 22.96 -14.01 -0.52
N HIS A 22 24.08 -13.75 -1.22
CA HIS A 22 25.40 -14.23 -0.81
C HIS A 22 25.98 -13.44 0.37
N GLU A 23 25.66 -12.15 0.46
CA GLU A 23 26.21 -11.25 1.48
C GLU A 23 25.33 -11.19 2.75
N CYS A 24 24.02 -11.41 2.61
CA CYS A 24 23.07 -11.23 3.70
C CYS A 24 21.83 -12.11 3.58
N ASN A 25 21.12 -12.28 4.70
CA ASN A 25 19.87 -13.04 4.72
C ASN A 25 18.73 -12.11 4.30
N ILE A 26 18.30 -12.24 3.04
CA ILE A 26 17.22 -11.43 2.44
C ILE A 26 15.94 -11.49 3.26
N GLU A 27 15.60 -12.66 3.79
CA GLU A 27 14.35 -12.86 4.52
C GLU A 27 14.35 -12.22 5.91
N ASN A 28 15.51 -11.91 6.48
CA ASN A 28 15.64 -11.54 7.89
C ASN A 28 16.42 -10.25 8.14
N ASN A 29 16.90 -9.56 7.11
CA ASN A 29 17.71 -8.34 7.26
C ASN A 29 16.95 -7.12 6.73
N THR A 30 17.20 -5.95 7.33
CA THR A 30 16.58 -4.70 6.89
C THR A 30 17.46 -4.04 5.83
N PHE A 31 16.85 -3.61 4.73
CA PHE A 31 17.51 -3.01 3.57
C PHE A 31 17.15 -1.53 3.50
N ILE A 32 18.14 -0.66 3.39
CA ILE A 32 17.93 0.77 3.12
C ILE A 32 18.45 1.05 1.71
N LEU A 33 17.54 1.39 0.80
CA LEU A 33 17.86 1.67 -0.59
C LEU A 33 17.95 3.18 -0.81
N LEU A 34 19.16 3.66 -1.07
CA LEU A 34 19.43 5.07 -1.37
C LEU A 34 19.31 5.38 -2.88
N ALA A 35 19.18 4.35 -3.70
CA ALA A 35 19.10 4.47 -5.15
C ALA A 35 17.77 5.09 -5.64
N GLY A 36 17.77 5.53 -6.90
CA GLY A 36 16.57 6.04 -7.59
C GLY A 36 15.45 5.01 -7.64
N SER A 37 14.19 5.47 -7.64
CA SER A 37 13.00 4.61 -7.74
C SER A 37 13.06 3.66 -8.94
N TYR A 38 13.66 4.10 -10.05
CA TYR A 38 13.88 3.31 -11.25
C TYR A 38 14.75 2.06 -11.01
N TYR A 39 15.76 2.16 -10.15
CA TYR A 39 16.66 1.06 -9.78
C TYR A 39 16.03 0.14 -8.74
N CYS A 40 15.19 0.67 -7.86
CA CYS A 40 14.60 -0.10 -6.76
C CYS A 40 13.35 -0.89 -7.15
N ARG A 41 12.63 -0.47 -8.20
CA ARG A 41 11.31 -1.00 -8.58
C ARG A 41 11.25 -2.53 -8.66
N ASP A 42 12.23 -3.14 -9.31
CA ASP A 42 12.24 -4.60 -9.59
C ASP A 42 12.98 -5.41 -8.52
N ILE A 43 13.60 -4.74 -7.54
CA ILE A 43 14.34 -5.36 -6.42
C ILE A 43 13.47 -5.33 -5.15
N GLN A 44 12.78 -4.22 -4.88
CA GLN A 44 12.07 -3.97 -3.62
C GLN A 44 11.04 -5.07 -3.27
N ASN A 45 10.39 -5.66 -4.28
CA ASN A 45 9.37 -6.69 -4.08
C ASN A 45 9.95 -8.01 -3.55
N HIS A 46 11.26 -8.19 -3.66
CA HIS A 46 11.98 -9.37 -3.20
C HIS A 46 12.74 -9.12 -1.88
N LEU A 47 12.69 -7.90 -1.35
CA LEU A 47 13.30 -7.52 -0.09
C LEU A 47 12.19 -7.25 0.93
N PRO A 48 11.82 -8.24 1.76
CA PRO A 48 10.65 -8.13 2.64
C PRO A 48 10.74 -6.96 3.62
N TYR A 49 11.95 -6.51 3.94
CA TYR A 49 12.24 -5.51 4.98
C TYR A 49 13.00 -4.30 4.41
N CYS A 50 12.42 -3.62 3.42
CA CYS A 50 13.09 -2.55 2.67
C CYS A 50 12.54 -1.14 2.99
N VAL A 51 13.42 -0.14 3.09
CA VAL A 51 13.12 1.28 3.29
C VAL A 51 13.73 2.13 2.16
N LEU A 52 12.96 3.07 1.60
CA LEU A 52 13.39 4.00 0.55
C LEU A 52 13.34 5.46 1.06
N PRO A 53 14.32 5.91 1.86
CA PRO A 53 14.29 7.22 2.53
C PRO A 53 14.35 8.42 1.57
N LEU A 54 14.72 8.21 0.31
CA LEU A 54 14.84 9.23 -0.73
C LEU A 54 13.76 9.11 -1.82
N ALA A 55 12.72 8.31 -1.60
CA ALA A 55 11.62 8.14 -2.56
C ALA A 55 10.99 9.50 -2.91
N GLY A 56 10.65 9.71 -4.18
CA GLY A 56 10.04 10.96 -4.66
C GLY A 56 11.00 12.15 -4.87
N MET A 57 12.21 12.13 -4.31
CA MET A 57 13.18 13.22 -4.51
C MET A 57 13.81 13.16 -5.91
N ARG A 58 13.93 14.32 -6.57
CA ARG A 58 14.73 14.49 -7.80
C ARG A 58 16.22 14.35 -7.50
N MET A 59 17.03 14.02 -8.50
CA MET A 59 18.46 13.72 -8.29
C MET A 59 19.23 14.85 -7.59
N GLY A 60 18.98 16.11 -7.97
CA GLY A 60 19.61 17.26 -7.32
C GLY A 60 19.21 17.41 -5.84
N GLU A 61 17.94 17.14 -5.51
CA GLU A 61 17.41 17.19 -4.14
C GLU A 61 18.00 16.07 -3.27
N ARG A 62 18.10 14.86 -3.83
CA ARG A 62 18.76 13.72 -3.18
C ARG A 62 20.19 14.05 -2.80
N MET A 63 20.94 14.63 -3.73
CA MET A 63 22.34 14.99 -3.50
C MET A 63 22.50 16.12 -2.48
N ALA A 64 21.62 17.12 -2.51
CA ALA A 64 21.60 18.19 -1.52
C ALA A 64 21.32 17.63 -0.11
N PHE A 65 20.32 16.76 0.01
CA PHE A 65 19.96 16.10 1.26
C PHE A 65 21.08 15.20 1.78
N LEU A 66 21.66 14.35 0.94
CA LEU A 66 22.76 13.47 1.34
C LEU A 66 24.02 14.27 1.73
N LYS A 67 24.35 15.35 1.01
CA LYS A 67 25.46 16.24 1.40
C LYS A 67 25.20 16.97 2.72
N SER A 68 23.94 17.35 3.00
CA SER A 68 23.60 17.97 4.28
C SER A 68 23.73 16.98 5.46
N GLN A 69 23.58 15.68 5.22
CA GLN A 69 23.86 14.66 6.23
C GLN A 69 25.37 14.48 6.49
N LEU A 70 26.24 14.84 5.53
CA LEU A 70 27.71 14.73 5.66
C LEU A 70 28.37 15.91 6.37
N HIS A 71 27.81 17.10 6.21
CA HIS A 71 28.34 18.32 6.80
C HIS A 71 27.20 19.11 7.45
N PRO A 72 26.88 18.85 8.74
CA PRO A 72 25.80 19.53 9.47
C PRO A 72 25.95 21.05 9.64
N GLY A 73 26.92 21.71 8.98
CA GLY A 73 27.23 23.14 9.13
C GLY A 73 27.63 23.89 7.85
N ALA A 74 27.55 23.29 6.65
CA ALA A 74 27.86 24.03 5.41
C ALA A 74 26.62 24.77 4.88
N THR A 75 26.58 26.08 5.10
CA THR A 75 25.56 27.00 4.57
C THR A 75 25.66 27.10 3.04
N ALA A 76 24.77 26.43 2.32
CA ALA A 76 24.49 26.75 0.93
C ALA A 76 23.58 28.00 0.85
N PRO A 77 23.69 28.85 -0.19
CA PRO A 77 22.81 30.00 -0.37
C PRO A 77 21.36 29.51 -0.40
N GLN A 78 20.56 29.99 0.53
CA GLN A 78 19.17 29.57 0.65
C GLN A 78 18.38 30.11 -0.55
N PRO A 79 17.79 29.23 -1.39
CA PRO A 79 16.73 29.69 -2.28
C PRO A 79 15.59 30.23 -1.40
N ASP A 80 14.80 31.18 -1.92
CA ASP A 80 13.57 31.78 -1.32
C ASP A 80 12.49 30.78 -0.85
N PHE A 81 12.82 29.51 -0.83
CA PHE A 81 12.12 28.42 -0.19
C PHE A 81 12.21 28.44 1.34
N VAL A 82 13.27 29.00 1.95
CA VAL A 82 13.44 28.87 3.42
C VAL A 82 12.49 29.75 4.22
N GLN A 83 12.07 30.91 3.71
CA GLN A 83 10.98 31.68 4.34
C GLN A 83 9.64 30.91 4.27
N ARG A 84 9.40 30.19 3.17
CA ARG A 84 8.24 29.29 3.02
C ARG A 84 8.36 28.02 3.86
N GLN A 85 9.59 27.60 4.18
CA GLN A 85 9.89 26.43 5.01
C GLN A 85 9.85 26.73 6.49
N GLN A 86 10.15 27.94 6.96
CA GLN A 86 9.96 28.33 8.36
C GLN A 86 8.47 28.41 8.72
N ASN A 87 7.61 28.83 7.77
CA ASN A 87 6.16 28.69 7.91
C ASN A 87 5.66 27.24 7.77
N ARG A 88 6.50 26.31 7.30
CA ARG A 88 6.19 24.85 7.19
C ARG A 88 6.84 24.02 8.29
N ALA A 89 7.88 24.50 8.95
CA ALA A 89 8.57 23.85 10.06
C ALA A 89 7.76 23.90 11.36
N VAL A 90 6.73 24.75 11.41
CA VAL A 90 5.67 24.66 12.43
C VAL A 90 4.72 23.47 12.18
N ASN A 91 4.76 22.81 11.00
CA ASN A 91 3.88 21.70 10.62
C ASN A 91 4.59 20.34 10.41
N ILE A 92 5.91 20.23 10.66
CA ILE A 92 6.60 18.93 10.72
C ILE A 92 6.46 18.39 12.14
N GLY A 93 5.31 17.76 12.41
CA GLY A 93 5.00 17.17 13.71
C GLY A 93 3.82 16.19 13.74
N ALA A 94 3.00 16.12 12.67
CA ALA A 94 1.88 15.20 12.60
C ALA A 94 1.86 14.43 11.27
N THR A 95 2.11 13.12 11.34
CA THR A 95 1.76 12.17 10.27
C THR A 95 0.28 12.37 9.91
N SER A 96 -0.05 12.42 8.61
CA SER A 96 -1.44 12.65 8.18
C SER A 96 -2.36 11.56 8.72
N LEU A 97 -3.63 11.90 8.98
CA LEU A 97 -4.62 10.92 9.43
C LEU A 97 -4.79 9.77 8.43
N CYS A 98 -4.59 10.01 7.14
CA CYS A 98 -4.62 8.96 6.12
C CYS A 98 -3.49 7.94 6.30
N VAL A 99 -2.25 8.39 6.52
CA VAL A 99 -1.11 7.49 6.78
C VAL A 99 -1.33 6.73 8.08
N ARG A 100 -1.71 7.41 9.16
CA ARG A 100 -2.00 6.79 10.47
C ARG A 100 -3.13 5.77 10.39
N LEU A 101 -4.13 6.01 9.55
CA LEU A 101 -5.23 5.08 9.31
C LEU A 101 -4.74 3.80 8.59
N HIS A 102 -3.89 3.93 7.58
CA HIS A 102 -3.30 2.77 6.91
C HIS A 102 -2.42 1.96 7.87
N GLU A 103 -1.58 2.62 8.67
CA GLU A 103 -0.75 1.98 9.71
C GLU A 103 -1.61 1.21 10.73
N LEU A 104 -2.73 1.80 11.15
CA LEU A 104 -3.65 1.16 12.08
C LEU A 104 -4.32 -0.08 11.47
N LEU A 105 -4.82 0.04 10.24
CA LEU A 105 -5.61 -1.02 9.60
C LEU A 105 -4.77 -2.16 9.04
N GLN A 106 -3.53 -1.93 8.62
CA GLN A 106 -2.68 -3.03 8.10
C GLN A 106 -2.42 -4.12 9.15
N ASN A 107 -2.48 -3.75 10.44
CA ASN A 107 -2.21 -4.65 11.56
C ASN A 107 -3.41 -5.51 11.94
N MET A 108 -4.55 -5.30 11.29
CA MET A 108 -5.76 -6.08 11.54
C MET A 108 -5.76 -7.41 10.79
N PRO A 109 -6.52 -8.42 11.27
CA PRO A 109 -6.75 -9.63 10.51
C PRO A 109 -7.28 -9.31 9.10
N ARG A 110 -6.73 -10.04 8.12
CA ARG A 110 -7.15 -9.96 6.73
C ARG A 110 -8.00 -11.17 6.39
N TYR A 111 -9.10 -10.93 5.70
CA TYR A 111 -10.10 -11.92 5.33
C TYR A 111 -10.27 -11.97 3.81
N THR A 112 -10.56 -13.16 3.31
CA THR A 112 -11.11 -13.39 1.97
C THR A 112 -12.62 -13.59 2.03
N TRP A 113 -13.26 -13.69 0.87
CA TRP A 113 -14.69 -13.96 0.78
C TRP A 113 -15.12 -15.29 1.43
N GLU A 114 -14.22 -16.28 1.48
CA GLU A 114 -14.47 -17.58 2.12
C GLU A 114 -14.57 -17.46 3.64
N GLN A 115 -13.94 -16.44 4.21
CA GLN A 115 -13.82 -16.24 5.65
C GLN A 115 -14.88 -15.26 6.20
N ILE A 116 -15.87 -14.84 5.40
CA ILE A 116 -16.95 -13.95 5.86
C ILE A 116 -17.69 -14.56 7.08
N GLY A 117 -17.91 -15.87 7.06
CA GLY A 117 -18.58 -16.59 8.14
C GLY A 117 -17.82 -16.60 9.48
N THR A 118 -16.50 -16.36 9.45
CA THR A 118 -15.64 -16.42 10.64
C THR A 118 -15.53 -15.09 11.37
N LEU A 119 -16.21 -14.03 10.90
CA LEU A 119 -16.19 -12.73 11.57
C LEU A 119 -16.87 -12.83 12.95
N PRO A 120 -16.22 -12.37 14.03
CA PRO A 120 -16.73 -12.54 15.40
C PRO A 120 -17.80 -11.51 15.80
N PHE A 121 -18.24 -10.66 14.88
CA PHE A 121 -19.25 -9.64 15.11
C PHE A 121 -20.12 -9.42 13.87
N ASP A 122 -21.34 -8.92 14.10
CA ASP A 122 -22.34 -8.67 13.05
C ASP A 122 -22.57 -7.19 12.74
N ASN A 123 -21.96 -6.28 13.51
CA ASN A 123 -22.02 -4.84 13.30
C ASN A 123 -20.63 -4.25 13.16
N GLY A 124 -20.34 -3.57 12.05
CA GLY A 124 -19.03 -2.98 11.87
C GLY A 124 -18.77 -2.36 10.51
N ILE A 125 -17.54 -1.89 10.36
CA ILE A 125 -17.03 -1.30 9.13
C ILE A 125 -16.08 -2.31 8.50
N TYR A 126 -16.15 -2.45 7.19
CA TYR A 126 -15.20 -3.22 6.40
C TYR A 126 -14.35 -2.30 5.54
N ILE A 127 -13.09 -2.66 5.37
CA ILE A 127 -12.09 -1.96 4.55
C ILE A 127 -11.56 -2.96 3.54
N VAL A 128 -11.67 -2.65 2.25
CA VAL A 128 -11.25 -3.52 1.15
C VAL A 128 -9.94 -3.00 0.59
N TYR A 129 -9.09 -3.94 0.22
CA TYR A 129 -7.80 -3.75 -0.42
C TYR A 129 -7.76 -4.52 -1.72
N GLU A 130 -6.92 -4.08 -2.64
CA GLU A 130 -6.74 -4.72 -3.94
C GLU A 130 -5.27 -5.07 -4.14
N THR A 131 -5.03 -6.29 -4.63
CA THR A 131 -3.69 -6.79 -4.87
C THR A 131 -2.97 -5.91 -5.89
N GLY A 132 -1.78 -5.42 -5.54
CA GLY A 132 -0.96 -4.56 -6.40
C GLY A 132 -1.19 -3.06 -6.22
N GLU A 133 -2.12 -2.65 -5.35
CA GLU A 133 -2.35 -1.25 -5.00
C GLU A 133 -1.67 -0.90 -3.67
N PHE A 134 -0.82 0.14 -3.67
CA PHE A 134 -0.03 0.53 -2.50
C PHE A 134 -0.14 2.02 -2.17
N TYR A 135 -0.08 2.35 -0.88
CA TYR A 135 0.02 3.71 -0.36
C TYR A 135 1.10 3.76 0.73
N HIS A 136 2.18 4.52 0.50
CA HIS A 136 3.37 4.56 1.38
C HIS A 136 3.91 3.16 1.75
N GLY A 137 3.89 2.22 0.80
CA GLY A 137 4.37 0.84 1.01
C GLY A 137 3.40 -0.08 1.74
N MET A 138 2.23 0.42 2.15
CA MET A 138 1.15 -0.37 2.75
C MET A 138 0.09 -0.70 1.70
N ASP A 139 -0.70 -1.75 1.91
CA ASP A 139 -1.85 -2.04 1.04
C ASP A 139 -2.79 -0.83 0.98
N ARG A 140 -3.07 -0.35 -0.23
CA ARG A 140 -3.96 0.80 -0.41
C ARG A 140 -5.41 0.40 -0.16
N ILE A 141 -6.11 1.23 0.60
CA ILE A 141 -7.55 1.09 0.78
C ILE A 141 -8.25 1.44 -0.54
N VAL A 142 -9.02 0.50 -1.11
CA VAL A 142 -9.78 0.71 -2.35
C VAL A 142 -11.28 0.85 -2.12
N ARG A 143 -11.76 0.51 -0.92
CA ARG A 143 -13.16 0.72 -0.51
C ARG A 143 -13.29 0.71 1.00
N VAL A 144 -14.21 1.53 1.48
CA VAL A 144 -14.68 1.56 2.86
C VAL A 144 -16.18 1.29 2.78
N GLY A 145 -16.72 0.52 3.71
CA GLY A 145 -18.16 0.31 3.71
C GLY A 145 -18.75 -0.19 5.01
N THR A 146 -20.06 0.00 5.15
CA THR A 146 -20.86 -0.53 6.26
C THR A 146 -22.26 -1.01 5.85
N HIS A 147 -23.16 -1.15 6.83
CA HIS A 147 -24.54 -1.56 6.72
C HIS A 147 -25.45 -0.76 7.67
N THR A 148 -26.68 -0.49 7.19
CA THR A 148 -27.68 0.34 7.87
C THR A 148 -28.55 -0.44 8.86
N SER A 149 -28.91 -1.69 8.55
CA SER A 149 -29.65 -2.58 9.44
C SER A 149 -28.73 -3.17 10.51
N GLN A 150 -29.27 -3.41 11.72
CA GLN A 150 -28.55 -4.11 12.78
C GLN A 150 -28.19 -5.54 12.37
N ASN A 151 -27.06 -6.02 12.87
CA ASN A 151 -26.52 -7.38 12.71
C ASN A 151 -26.40 -7.85 11.25
N ARG A 152 -25.99 -6.95 10.34
CA ARG A 152 -26.04 -7.19 8.88
C ARG A 152 -24.67 -7.20 8.20
N LEU A 153 -23.55 -7.12 8.92
CA LEU A 153 -22.22 -7.05 8.33
C LEU A 153 -21.90 -8.28 7.46
N ARG A 154 -22.01 -9.50 8.03
CA ARG A 154 -21.71 -10.74 7.31
C ARG A 154 -22.58 -10.86 6.05
N ARG A 155 -23.89 -10.64 6.18
CA ARG A 155 -24.82 -10.64 5.04
C ARG A 155 -24.46 -9.57 3.99
N ARG A 156 -24.04 -8.37 4.40
CA ARG A 156 -23.61 -7.32 3.47
C ARG A 156 -22.36 -7.71 2.69
N LEU A 157 -21.39 -8.34 3.36
CA LEU A 157 -20.20 -8.88 2.69
C LEU A 157 -20.56 -10.04 1.75
N THR A 158 -21.48 -10.93 2.15
CA THR A 158 -22.03 -11.98 1.28
C THR A 158 -22.72 -11.39 0.05
N ASP A 159 -23.49 -10.31 0.21
CA ASP A 159 -24.12 -9.59 -0.90
C ASP A 159 -23.08 -8.98 -1.88
N HIS A 160 -21.85 -8.72 -1.42
CA HIS A 160 -20.77 -8.18 -2.25
C HIS A 160 -19.96 -9.26 -2.95
N PHE A 161 -19.43 -10.22 -2.19
CA PHE A 161 -18.43 -11.16 -2.67
C PHE A 161 -19.00 -12.51 -3.14
N VAL A 162 -20.19 -12.88 -2.65
CA VAL A 162 -20.76 -14.22 -2.88
C VAL A 162 -21.96 -14.17 -3.80
N ARG A 163 -22.94 -13.31 -3.51
CA ARG A 163 -24.16 -13.18 -4.33
C ARG A 163 -23.87 -12.39 -5.60
N GLU A 164 -24.10 -13.03 -6.73
CA GLU A 164 -23.85 -12.46 -8.05
C GLU A 164 -25.03 -11.59 -8.48
N ASN A 165 -25.18 -10.45 -7.80
CA ASN A 165 -26.28 -9.50 -8.03
C ASN A 165 -25.84 -8.04 -7.82
N HIS A 166 -25.65 -7.34 -8.92
CA HIS A 166 -25.23 -5.94 -9.01
C HIS A 166 -26.32 -4.96 -8.58
N ASP A 167 -27.60 -5.30 -8.71
CA ASP A 167 -28.72 -4.48 -8.21
C ASP A 167 -28.75 -4.51 -6.69
N GLY A 168 -28.40 -5.65 -6.08
CA GLY A 168 -28.21 -5.79 -4.64
C GLY A 168 -26.90 -5.18 -4.11
N SER A 169 -25.96 -4.84 -4.99
CA SER A 169 -24.63 -4.35 -4.63
C SER A 169 -24.12 -3.28 -5.59
N ILE A 170 -24.20 -2.02 -5.15
CA ILE A 170 -23.56 -0.91 -5.86
C ILE A 170 -22.04 -1.11 -6.08
N PHE A 171 -21.39 -1.86 -5.18
CA PHE A 171 -19.98 -2.21 -5.33
C PHE A 171 -19.75 -3.07 -6.58
N ARG A 172 -20.52 -4.17 -6.71
CA ARG A 172 -20.50 -5.02 -7.90
C ARG A 172 -20.89 -4.25 -9.16
N LYS A 173 -21.91 -3.39 -9.06
CA LYS A 173 -22.35 -2.54 -10.18
C LYS A 173 -21.22 -1.64 -10.67
N ASN A 174 -20.49 -0.98 -9.77
CA ASN A 174 -19.37 -0.12 -10.12
C ASN A 174 -18.22 -0.88 -10.79
N ILE A 175 -17.85 -2.05 -10.25
CA ILE A 175 -16.82 -2.90 -10.87
C ILE A 175 -17.27 -3.35 -12.27
N GLY A 176 -18.51 -3.82 -12.41
CA GLY A 176 -19.06 -4.24 -13.71
C GLY A 176 -19.10 -3.10 -14.72
N LYS A 177 -19.41 -1.87 -14.29
CA LYS A 177 -19.32 -0.68 -15.15
C LYS A 177 -17.89 -0.48 -15.66
N ALA A 178 -16.89 -0.58 -14.80
CA ALA A 178 -15.48 -0.45 -15.21
C ALA A 178 -15.05 -1.58 -16.16
N VAL A 179 -15.47 -2.83 -15.88
CA VAL A 179 -15.20 -4.00 -16.74
C VAL A 179 -15.80 -3.83 -18.14
N LEU A 180 -17.06 -3.39 -18.24
CA LEU A 180 -17.72 -3.17 -19.53
C LEU A 180 -17.11 -1.97 -20.27
N ASN A 181 -16.84 -0.87 -19.55
CA ASN A 181 -16.28 0.35 -20.13
C ASN A 181 -14.86 0.14 -20.67
N ALA A 182 -14.03 -0.66 -19.99
CA ALA A 182 -12.68 -1.00 -20.45
C ALA A 182 -12.65 -1.67 -21.84
N HIS A 183 -13.76 -2.30 -22.25
CA HIS A 183 -13.90 -2.97 -23.54
C HIS A 183 -14.87 -2.24 -24.51
N ASN A 184 -15.34 -1.04 -24.17
CA ASN A 184 -16.38 -0.33 -24.92
C ASN A 184 -17.63 -1.18 -25.17
N ASP A 185 -18.03 -1.98 -24.19
CA ASP A 185 -19.14 -2.93 -24.32
C ASP A 185 -20.49 -2.18 -24.23
N PRO A 186 -21.37 -2.28 -25.26
CA PRO A 186 -22.65 -1.55 -25.29
C PRO A 186 -23.60 -1.96 -24.16
N TYR A 187 -23.39 -3.15 -23.57
CA TYR A 187 -24.17 -3.62 -22.43
C TYR A 187 -24.01 -2.75 -21.18
N LEU A 188 -23.00 -1.86 -21.13
CA LEU A 188 -22.80 -0.89 -20.05
C LEU A 188 -24.07 -0.08 -19.74
N SER A 189 -24.78 0.36 -20.79
CA SER A 189 -26.02 1.15 -20.66
C SER A 189 -27.12 0.38 -19.92
N ILE A 190 -27.23 -0.93 -20.17
CA ILE A 190 -28.21 -1.82 -19.55
C ILE A 190 -27.77 -2.20 -18.13
N TRP A 191 -26.50 -2.53 -17.92
CA TRP A 191 -25.90 -2.85 -16.61
C TRP A 191 -26.03 -1.70 -15.60
N ALA A 192 -26.08 -0.45 -16.08
CA ALA A 192 -26.29 0.71 -15.22
C ALA A 192 -27.72 0.80 -14.66
N LEU A 193 -28.71 0.18 -15.32
CA LEU A 193 -30.11 0.18 -14.89
C LEU A 193 -30.29 -0.66 -13.62
N ASP A 194 -31.37 -0.38 -12.88
CA ASP A 194 -31.82 -1.27 -11.80
C ASP A 194 -32.85 -2.24 -12.35
N THR A 195 -32.44 -3.48 -12.62
CA THR A 195 -33.29 -4.50 -13.27
C THR A 195 -34.27 -5.18 -12.30
N SER A 196 -34.15 -4.90 -10.99
CA SER A 196 -35.16 -5.29 -10.02
C SER A 196 -36.51 -4.59 -10.28
N ARG A 197 -36.44 -3.37 -10.85
CA ARG A 197 -37.59 -2.56 -11.26
C ARG A 197 -38.27 -3.15 -12.51
N PRO A 198 -39.59 -3.44 -12.48
CA PRO A 198 -40.29 -4.11 -13.58
C PRO A 198 -40.10 -3.46 -14.96
N GLU A 199 -40.07 -2.14 -15.03
CA GLU A 199 -39.92 -1.33 -16.25
C GLU A 199 -38.58 -1.56 -16.98
N ASN A 200 -37.55 -2.01 -16.26
CA ASN A 200 -36.21 -2.23 -16.79
C ASN A 200 -35.97 -3.69 -17.23
N ARG A 201 -36.81 -4.64 -16.77
CA ARG A 201 -36.62 -6.09 -17.04
C ARG A 201 -36.62 -6.44 -18.52
N ARG A 202 -37.33 -5.66 -19.35
CA ARG A 202 -37.39 -5.85 -20.80
C ARG A 202 -36.05 -5.62 -21.52
N TYR A 203 -35.11 -4.90 -20.90
CA TYR A 203 -33.80 -4.62 -21.48
C TYR A 203 -32.73 -5.62 -21.04
N LEU A 204 -33.03 -6.44 -20.03
CA LEU A 204 -32.10 -7.42 -19.49
C LEU A 204 -31.83 -8.50 -20.52
N ASP A 205 -30.57 -8.68 -20.89
CA ASP A 205 -30.07 -9.90 -21.52
C ASP A 205 -29.58 -10.83 -20.40
N PRO A 206 -30.29 -11.93 -20.08
CA PRO A 206 -29.92 -12.79 -18.96
C PRO A 206 -28.56 -13.45 -19.13
N ILE A 207 -28.17 -13.77 -20.38
CA ILE A 207 -26.89 -14.45 -20.67
C ILE A 207 -25.75 -13.45 -20.47
N LYS A 208 -25.87 -12.25 -21.05
CA LYS A 208 -24.86 -11.20 -20.91
C LYS A 208 -24.75 -10.67 -19.48
N ASN A 209 -25.87 -10.57 -18.77
CA ASN A 209 -25.89 -10.20 -17.37
C ASN A 209 -25.13 -11.21 -16.50
N ALA A 210 -25.44 -12.50 -16.66
CA ALA A 210 -24.77 -13.57 -15.93
C ALA A 210 -23.28 -13.66 -16.27
N ASP A 211 -22.90 -13.43 -17.53
CA ASP A 211 -21.50 -13.34 -17.94
C ASP A 211 -20.74 -12.20 -17.25
N THR A 212 -21.34 -11.01 -17.25
CA THR A 212 -20.75 -9.84 -16.61
C THR A 212 -20.63 -10.03 -15.09
N GLU A 213 -21.67 -10.57 -14.45
CA GLU A 213 -21.64 -10.92 -13.03
C GLU A 213 -20.53 -11.91 -12.68
N ARG A 214 -20.31 -12.93 -13.51
CA ARG A 214 -19.24 -13.91 -13.30
C ARG A 214 -17.87 -13.25 -13.37
N ARG A 215 -17.63 -12.40 -14.36
CA ARG A 215 -16.38 -11.62 -14.50
C ARG A 215 -16.14 -10.71 -13.29
N VAL A 216 -17.20 -10.06 -12.78
CA VAL A 216 -17.14 -9.26 -11.55
C VAL A 216 -16.79 -10.14 -10.35
N SER A 217 -17.44 -11.30 -10.19
CA SER A 217 -17.14 -12.27 -9.14
C SER A 217 -15.69 -12.74 -9.18
N GLU A 218 -15.21 -13.15 -10.36
CA GLU A 218 -13.84 -13.60 -10.56
C GLU A 218 -12.85 -12.51 -10.14
N TYR A 219 -13.04 -11.28 -10.63
CA TYR A 219 -12.20 -10.13 -10.24
C TYR A 219 -12.21 -9.92 -8.72
N MET A 220 -13.40 -9.81 -8.11
CA MET A 220 -13.51 -9.55 -6.67
C MET A 220 -12.87 -10.65 -5.83
N ARG A 221 -13.10 -11.92 -6.16
CA ARG A 221 -12.62 -13.06 -5.36
C ARG A 221 -11.12 -13.32 -5.52
N SER A 222 -10.52 -12.94 -6.66
CA SER A 222 -9.10 -13.14 -6.94
C SER A 222 -8.21 -11.95 -6.57
N HIS A 223 -8.74 -10.73 -6.55
CA HIS A 223 -7.92 -9.52 -6.32
C HIS A 223 -8.18 -8.84 -4.99
N LEU A 224 -9.37 -9.03 -4.40
CA LEU A 224 -9.79 -8.25 -3.23
C LEU A 224 -9.70 -9.05 -1.94
N THR A 225 -9.17 -8.39 -0.92
CA THR A 225 -9.20 -8.86 0.47
C THR A 225 -9.78 -7.75 1.35
N PHE A 226 -10.21 -8.06 2.56
CA PHE A 226 -10.75 -7.04 3.45
C PHE A 226 -10.37 -7.26 4.91
N THR A 227 -10.30 -6.17 5.66
CA THR A 227 -10.38 -6.23 7.13
C THR A 227 -11.73 -5.72 7.58
N ALA A 228 -12.15 -6.08 8.79
CA ALA A 228 -13.35 -5.55 9.42
C ALA A 228 -13.10 -5.31 10.91
N PHE A 229 -13.82 -4.33 11.47
CA PHE A 229 -13.77 -4.03 12.91
C PHE A 229 -15.15 -3.66 13.46
N PRO A 230 -15.42 -3.96 14.74
CA PRO A 230 -16.75 -3.77 15.31
C PRO A 230 -17.04 -2.30 15.59
N VAL A 231 -18.23 -1.86 15.18
CA VAL A 231 -18.82 -0.57 15.59
C VAL A 231 -20.32 -0.81 15.79
N PRO A 232 -20.77 -1.15 17.02
CA PRO A 232 -22.14 -1.59 17.26
C PRO A 232 -23.20 -0.53 16.96
N GLU A 233 -22.94 0.69 17.39
CA GLU A 233 -23.88 1.81 17.27
C GLU A 233 -23.92 2.32 15.81
N LYS A 234 -25.13 2.51 15.28
CA LYS A 234 -25.36 2.69 13.84
C LYS A 234 -24.92 4.08 13.38
N GLU A 235 -25.26 5.12 14.13
CA GLU A 235 -25.01 6.51 13.83
C GLU A 235 -23.50 6.79 13.80
N GLN A 236 -22.77 6.29 14.79
CA GLN A 236 -21.31 6.27 14.88
C GLN A 236 -20.69 5.48 13.73
N ARG A 237 -21.24 4.32 13.39
CA ARG A 237 -20.73 3.49 12.28
C ARG A 237 -20.85 4.20 10.93
N LEU A 238 -21.99 4.84 10.65
CA LEU A 238 -22.19 5.63 9.44
C LEU A 238 -21.28 6.86 9.43
N ARG A 239 -21.19 7.58 10.56
CA ARG A 239 -20.30 8.74 10.71
C ARG A 239 -18.84 8.37 10.45
N LEU A 240 -18.36 7.26 11.02
CA LEU A 240 -16.98 6.80 10.86
C LEU A 240 -16.69 6.31 9.44
N GLU A 241 -17.65 5.62 8.78
CA GLU A 241 -17.53 5.25 7.36
C GLU A 241 -17.27 6.50 6.49
N GLU A 242 -18.13 7.51 6.59
CA GLU A 242 -17.99 8.76 5.84
C GLU A 242 -16.70 9.52 6.22
N ALA A 243 -16.36 9.56 7.51
CA ALA A 243 -15.13 10.21 8.00
C ALA A 243 -13.88 9.59 7.37
N ILE A 244 -13.82 8.25 7.35
CA ILE A 244 -12.71 7.51 6.78
C ILE A 244 -12.62 7.79 5.28
N ILE A 245 -13.74 7.65 4.54
CA ILE A 245 -13.80 7.91 3.09
C ILE A 245 -13.28 9.31 2.77
N SER A 246 -13.80 10.32 3.46
CA SER A 246 -13.42 11.71 3.20
C SER A 246 -11.96 12.00 3.57
N THR A 247 -11.45 11.38 4.64
CA THR A 247 -10.02 11.51 5.01
C THR A 247 -9.11 10.99 3.90
N LEU A 248 -9.45 9.84 3.32
CA LEU A 248 -8.73 9.28 2.18
C LEU A 248 -8.79 10.23 0.98
N ASN A 249 -9.99 10.63 0.55
CA ASN A 249 -10.20 11.44 -0.65
C ASN A 249 -9.58 12.85 -0.57
N ARG A 250 -9.54 13.47 0.62
CA ARG A 250 -8.99 14.83 0.81
C ARG A 250 -7.47 14.85 0.99
N THR A 251 -6.85 13.68 1.12
CA THR A 251 -5.41 13.59 1.29
C THR A 251 -4.72 13.72 -0.06
N SER A 252 -3.88 14.75 -0.22
CA SER A 252 -3.34 15.17 -1.53
C SER A 252 -2.49 14.12 -2.25
N ASP A 253 -1.88 13.20 -1.52
CA ASP A 253 -1.04 12.13 -2.08
C ASP A 253 -1.75 10.77 -2.10
N PHE A 254 -3.02 10.72 -1.72
CA PHE A 254 -3.86 9.53 -1.83
C PHE A 254 -4.60 9.55 -3.17
N GLY A 255 -4.50 8.47 -3.92
CA GLY A 255 -5.14 8.35 -5.23
C GLY A 255 -5.00 6.96 -5.83
N PRO A 256 -5.53 6.75 -7.04
CA PRO A 256 -5.48 5.46 -7.72
C PRO A 256 -4.05 5.11 -8.13
N GLY A 257 -3.65 3.84 -7.98
CA GLY A 257 -2.43 3.34 -8.58
C GLY A 257 -2.48 3.38 -10.11
N ASP A 258 -1.31 3.36 -10.76
CA ASP A 258 -1.22 3.57 -12.20
C ASP A 258 -2.02 2.57 -13.03
N LYS A 259 -2.03 1.31 -12.57
CA LYS A 259 -2.67 0.18 -13.22
C LYS A 259 -4.00 -0.21 -12.58
N TRP A 260 -4.52 0.60 -11.67
CA TRP A 260 -5.74 0.29 -10.96
C TRP A 260 -6.94 0.17 -11.93
N PRO A 261 -7.64 -0.97 -11.99
CA PRO A 261 -8.78 -1.17 -12.90
C PRO A 261 -9.91 -0.16 -12.72
N GLY A 262 -10.04 0.44 -11.53
CA GLY A 262 -11.01 1.50 -11.28
C GLY A 262 -10.83 2.74 -12.15
N LYS A 263 -9.67 2.92 -12.79
CA LYS A 263 -9.45 3.98 -13.80
C LYS A 263 -10.35 3.85 -15.03
N TYR A 264 -10.84 2.66 -15.33
CA TYR A 264 -11.80 2.44 -16.42
C TYR A 264 -13.25 2.71 -16.00
N SER A 265 -13.52 3.12 -14.76
CA SER A 265 -14.88 3.46 -14.35
C SER A 265 -15.41 4.67 -15.13
N PRO A 266 -16.63 4.61 -15.71
CA PRO A 266 -17.27 5.76 -16.32
C PRO A 266 -17.72 6.81 -15.28
N GLU A 267 -17.66 6.48 -13.99
CA GLU A 267 -17.95 7.40 -12.88
C GLU A 267 -16.69 8.16 -12.49
N THR A 268 -16.67 9.49 -12.69
CA THR A 268 -15.54 10.38 -12.40
C THR A 268 -15.09 10.29 -10.95
N GLU A 269 -16.04 10.19 -10.02
CA GLU A 269 -15.78 10.10 -8.59
C GLU A 269 -14.97 8.85 -8.23
N ILE A 270 -15.12 7.75 -8.99
CA ILE A 270 -14.40 6.50 -8.73
C ILE A 270 -12.98 6.57 -9.26
N HIS A 271 -12.81 6.92 -10.54
CA HIS A 271 -11.48 6.89 -11.15
C HIS A 271 -10.56 8.02 -10.66
N THR A 272 -11.11 9.10 -10.09
CA THR A 272 -10.32 10.19 -9.50
C THR A 272 -9.97 9.93 -8.03
N SER A 273 -10.91 9.48 -7.21
CA SER A 273 -10.67 9.24 -5.77
C SER A 273 -9.80 8.01 -5.50
N GLY A 274 -9.74 7.07 -6.44
CA GLY A 274 -9.11 5.76 -6.19
C GLY A 274 -9.99 4.82 -5.36
N LEU A 275 -11.25 5.15 -5.11
CA LEU A 275 -12.16 4.34 -4.28
C LEU A 275 -13.32 3.80 -5.11
N TRP A 276 -13.70 2.54 -4.88
CA TRP A 276 -14.85 1.88 -5.51
C TRP A 276 -16.20 2.35 -4.92
N LEU A 277 -16.39 3.67 -4.76
CA LEU A 277 -17.58 4.32 -4.21
C LEU A 277 -17.69 5.78 -4.68
N LYS A 278 -18.88 6.36 -4.51
CA LYS A 278 -19.17 7.76 -4.87
C LYS A 278 -19.58 8.62 -3.67
N GLN A 279 -20.31 8.01 -2.73
CA GLN A 279 -20.89 8.71 -1.58
C GLN A 279 -19.85 8.86 -0.47
N GLY A 280 -19.90 9.97 0.27
CA GLY A 280 -19.02 10.24 1.42
C GLY A 280 -17.69 10.91 1.10
N LEU A 281 -17.35 11.10 -0.18
CA LEU A 281 -16.07 11.69 -0.62
C LEU A 281 -15.85 13.13 -0.10
N ASP A 282 -16.91 13.94 -0.07
CA ASP A 282 -16.88 15.36 0.32
C ASP A 282 -17.34 15.62 1.76
N ALA A 283 -17.48 14.56 2.57
CA ALA A 283 -17.93 14.69 3.95
C ALA A 283 -16.88 15.40 4.85
N LYS A 284 -17.17 15.45 6.15
CA LYS A 284 -16.16 15.85 7.14
C LYS A 284 -15.22 14.68 7.39
N GLY A 285 -13.92 14.89 7.20
CA GLY A 285 -12.89 13.91 7.53
C GLY A 285 -12.90 13.49 9.01
N LEU A 286 -12.05 12.52 9.33
CA LEU A 286 -11.79 12.09 10.69
C LEU A 286 -11.23 13.25 11.51
N THR A 287 -11.73 13.39 12.72
CA THR A 287 -11.08 14.16 13.77
C THR A 287 -10.08 13.29 14.53
N GLU A 288 -9.14 13.92 15.23
CA GLU A 288 -8.22 13.20 16.13
C GLU A 288 -8.94 12.36 17.19
N ALA A 289 -10.06 12.86 17.71
CA ALA A 289 -10.88 12.15 18.69
C ALA A 289 -11.52 10.89 18.10
N GLU A 290 -12.05 10.96 16.88
CA GLU A 290 -12.58 9.80 16.16
C GLU A 290 -11.49 8.79 15.81
N PHE A 291 -10.29 9.26 15.44
CA PHE A 291 -9.14 8.39 15.21
C PHE A 291 -8.72 7.65 16.49
N ALA A 292 -8.61 8.35 17.62
CA ALA A 292 -8.29 7.74 18.91
C ALA A 292 -9.35 6.69 19.32
N LEU A 293 -10.62 6.95 19.01
CA LEU A 293 -11.70 5.98 19.23
C LEU A 293 -11.53 4.72 18.36
N LEU A 294 -11.18 4.88 17.08
CA LEU A 294 -10.89 3.75 16.18
C LEU A 294 -9.75 2.89 16.75
N GLN A 295 -8.64 3.52 17.16
CA GLN A 295 -7.51 2.81 17.76
C GLN A 295 -7.94 1.98 18.98
N LYS A 296 -8.74 2.57 19.87
CA LYS A 296 -9.24 1.90 21.08
C LYS A 296 -10.15 0.71 20.77
N ASN A 297 -11.06 0.87 19.80
CA ASN A 297 -11.98 -0.20 19.39
C ASN A 297 -11.22 -1.40 18.78
N MET A 298 -10.17 -1.12 18.00
CA MET A 298 -9.38 -2.16 17.32
C MET A 298 -8.40 -2.88 18.27
N GLN A 299 -7.86 -2.18 19.27
CA GLN A 299 -7.04 -2.80 20.33
C GLN A 299 -7.86 -3.75 21.21
N ARG A 300 -9.08 -3.37 21.60
CA ARG A 300 -9.97 -4.23 22.41
C ARG A 300 -10.34 -5.51 21.68
N HIS A 301 -10.65 -5.41 20.38
CA HIS A 301 -10.93 -6.58 19.56
C HIS A 301 -9.73 -7.56 19.49
N SER A 302 -8.51 -7.02 19.44
CA SER A 302 -7.30 -7.85 19.45
C SER A 302 -7.06 -8.57 20.79
N ALA A 303 -7.55 -8.01 21.90
CA ALA A 303 -7.43 -8.57 23.24
C ALA A 303 -8.53 -9.60 23.56
N ASP A 304 -9.79 -9.34 23.17
CA ASP A 304 -10.94 -10.21 23.50
C ASP A 304 -11.06 -11.45 22.59
N GLY A 305 -10.54 -11.39 21.35
CA GLY A 305 -10.49 -12.54 20.43
C GLY A 305 -9.20 -13.38 20.51
N GLY A 306 -8.30 -13.05 21.44
CA GLY A 306 -6.89 -13.44 21.39
C GLY A 306 -6.54 -14.86 21.85
N ARG A 307 -7.44 -15.63 22.47
CA ARG A 307 -7.06 -16.96 23.01
C ARG A 307 -7.24 -18.13 22.05
N GLU A 308 -8.09 -18.00 21.03
CA GLU A 308 -8.35 -19.09 20.07
C GLU A 308 -7.66 -18.86 18.71
N PHE A 309 -7.47 -17.60 18.31
CA PHE A 309 -6.85 -17.25 17.02
C PHE A 309 -5.30 -17.28 17.02
N ILE A 310 -4.65 -17.25 18.19
CA ILE A 310 -3.18 -17.42 18.28
C ILE A 310 -2.75 -18.84 17.85
N ARG A 311 -3.65 -19.83 17.91
CA ARG A 311 -3.34 -21.22 17.52
C ARG A 311 -3.26 -21.44 16.01
N LEU A 312 -4.00 -20.68 15.20
CA LEU A 312 -3.93 -20.73 13.72
C LEU A 312 -2.78 -19.88 13.15
N ARG A 313 -2.06 -19.15 14.01
CA ARG A 313 -0.86 -18.38 13.63
C ARG A 313 0.42 -19.21 13.61
N ALA A 314 0.36 -20.50 13.99
CA ALA A 314 1.52 -21.35 14.21
C ALA A 314 2.16 -21.94 12.94
N GLU A 315 1.57 -21.77 11.75
CA GLU A 315 2.12 -22.38 10.52
C GLU A 315 2.67 -21.40 9.47
N ARG A 316 2.82 -20.10 9.78
CA ARG A 316 3.68 -19.21 9.00
C ARG A 316 4.40 -18.23 9.93
N PRO A 317 5.75 -18.19 9.95
CA PRO A 317 6.47 -17.31 10.86
C PRO A 317 6.29 -15.85 10.43
N ILE A 318 5.41 -15.13 11.11
CA ILE A 318 5.40 -13.66 11.08
C ILE A 318 6.36 -13.21 12.16
N ALA A 319 7.55 -12.75 11.76
CA ALA A 319 8.48 -12.08 12.65
C ALA A 319 7.78 -10.88 13.32
N ALA A 320 7.72 -10.91 14.64
CA ALA A 320 7.16 -9.84 15.44
C ALA A 320 8.06 -8.60 15.36
N TRP A 321 7.52 -7.50 14.83
CA TRP A 321 8.21 -6.22 14.81
C TRP A 321 7.98 -5.46 16.11
N LYS A 322 9.04 -5.29 16.89
CA LYS A 322 9.16 -4.15 17.79
C LYS A 322 9.56 -2.95 16.96
N ILE A 323 8.71 -1.92 16.94
CA ILE A 323 9.06 -0.58 16.46
C ILE A 323 10.28 -0.12 17.27
N ARG A 324 11.45 -0.06 16.63
CA ARG A 324 12.53 0.83 17.05
C ARG A 324 12.36 2.10 16.25
N THR A 325 12.17 3.21 16.95
CA THR A 325 12.22 4.58 16.47
C THR A 325 13.39 4.79 15.51
N ALA A 326 13.14 5.56 14.45
CA ALA A 326 14.06 6.05 13.42
C ALA A 326 15.55 5.81 13.73
N LEU A 327 16.17 4.86 13.02
CA LEU A 327 17.63 4.88 12.93
C LEU A 327 18.04 6.07 12.04
N PRO A 328 19.01 6.90 12.46
CA PRO A 328 19.62 7.87 11.56
C PRO A 328 20.21 7.16 10.33
N LEU A 329 20.14 7.78 9.16
CA LEU A 329 20.81 7.28 7.97
C LEU A 329 22.27 7.01 8.30
N PRO A 330 22.80 5.81 8.06
CA PRO A 330 24.15 5.52 8.46
C PRO A 330 25.15 6.40 7.72
N LEU A 331 25.91 7.22 8.45
CA LEU A 331 26.82 8.23 7.89
C LEU A 331 27.77 7.64 6.83
N LEU A 332 28.33 6.46 7.10
CA LEU A 332 29.21 5.75 6.17
C LEU A 332 28.50 5.28 4.87
N ALA A 333 27.19 5.00 4.90
CA ALA A 333 26.42 4.71 3.68
C ALA A 333 26.22 5.98 2.85
N VAL A 334 25.94 7.11 3.53
CA VAL A 334 25.80 8.42 2.90
C VAL A 334 27.13 8.86 2.28
N GLU A 335 28.25 8.70 3.00
CA GLU A 335 29.60 9.03 2.51
C GLU A 335 29.96 8.23 1.27
N ARG A 336 29.75 6.90 1.31
CA ARG A 336 30.02 6.01 0.18
C ARG A 336 29.13 6.33 -1.03
N TYR A 337 27.87 6.68 -0.80
CA TYR A 337 26.96 7.09 -1.87
C TYR A 337 27.39 8.41 -2.51
N CYS A 338 27.69 9.42 -1.70
CA CYS A 338 28.19 10.70 -2.19
C CYS A 338 29.53 10.54 -2.93
N HIS A 339 30.45 9.72 -2.43
CA HIS A 339 31.74 9.45 -3.08
C HIS A 339 31.58 8.71 -4.43
N ALA A 340 30.76 7.65 -4.49
CA ALA A 340 30.48 6.92 -5.73
C ALA A 340 29.80 7.82 -6.79
N PHE A 341 29.00 8.79 -6.35
CA PHE A 341 28.38 9.76 -7.23
C PHE A 341 29.36 10.85 -7.72
N LEU A 342 30.22 11.38 -6.83
CA LEU A 342 31.13 12.50 -7.13
C LEU A 342 32.35 12.09 -7.97
N HIS A 343 32.84 10.86 -7.85
CA HIS A 343 34.04 10.38 -8.56
C HIS A 343 33.75 9.69 -9.91
N GLY A 344 32.58 9.93 -10.52
CA GLY A 344 32.36 9.62 -11.93
C GLY A 344 32.06 8.16 -12.28
N THR A 345 31.74 7.28 -11.31
CA THR A 345 31.07 5.99 -11.60
C THR A 345 29.55 6.13 -11.74
N GLY A 346 29.07 7.38 -11.78
CA GLY A 346 27.77 7.83 -11.29
C GLY A 346 26.63 7.98 -12.30
N GLU A 347 26.51 7.11 -13.30
CA GLU A 347 25.22 6.92 -13.99
C GLU A 347 24.60 5.54 -13.76
N ASN A 348 25.31 4.58 -13.16
CA ASN A 348 24.84 3.19 -13.01
C ASN A 348 25.20 2.55 -11.64
N SER A 349 25.46 3.34 -10.60
CA SER A 349 25.85 2.80 -9.28
C SER A 349 24.64 2.55 -8.37
N TRP A 350 24.51 1.35 -7.80
CA TRP A 350 23.52 0.99 -6.77
C TRP A 350 24.20 0.75 -5.44
N ILE A 351 23.65 1.31 -4.37
CA ILE A 351 24.16 1.14 -3.01
C ILE A 351 22.99 0.75 -2.11
N CYS A 352 23.19 -0.37 -1.43
CA CYS A 352 22.32 -0.83 -0.38
C CYS A 352 23.08 -0.90 0.93
N ALA A 353 22.53 -0.25 1.95
CA ALA A 353 22.94 -0.50 3.32
C ALA A 353 22.06 -1.62 3.87
N VAL A 354 22.70 -2.68 4.37
CA VAL A 354 22.02 -3.85 4.95
C VAL A 354 22.27 -3.84 6.45
N GLN A 355 21.21 -3.76 7.24
CA GLN A 355 21.31 -3.84 8.70
C GLN A 355 21.00 -5.26 9.16
N LYS A 356 22.00 -5.92 9.76
CA LYS A 356 21.89 -7.25 10.38
C LYS A 356 22.08 -7.11 11.89
N ARG A 357 20.98 -7.13 12.64
CA ARG A 357 20.97 -6.90 14.11
C ARG A 357 21.63 -5.54 14.46
N GLN A 358 22.62 -5.52 15.36
CA GLN A 358 23.39 -4.31 15.74
C GLN A 358 24.57 -3.99 14.80
N HIS A 359 24.78 -4.78 13.74
CA HIS A 359 25.88 -4.58 12.79
C HIS A 359 25.33 -4.11 11.45
N LEU A 360 26.05 -3.18 10.82
CA LEU A 360 25.68 -2.58 9.56
C LEU A 360 26.68 -2.97 8.48
N TYR A 361 26.16 -3.54 7.39
CA TYR A 361 26.90 -4.01 6.24
C TYR A 361 26.54 -3.13 5.02
N TYR A 362 27.48 -3.00 4.09
CA TYR A 362 27.28 -2.16 2.91
C TYR A 362 27.54 -2.98 1.66
N VAL A 363 26.52 -3.11 0.82
CA VAL A 363 26.66 -3.67 -0.51
C VAL A 363 26.73 -2.49 -1.47
N VAL A 364 27.95 -2.19 -1.92
CA VAL A 364 28.21 -1.18 -2.94
C VAL A 364 28.46 -1.93 -4.24
N GLU A 365 27.50 -1.86 -5.16
CA GLU A 365 27.77 -2.27 -6.53
C GLU A 365 28.11 -1.03 -7.35
N SER A 366 29.37 -0.63 -7.25
CA SER A 366 30.04 0.13 -8.30
C SER A 366 31.24 -0.70 -8.75
N ARG A 367 30.99 -1.92 -9.25
CA ARG A 367 32.00 -2.89 -9.67
C ARG A 367 33.13 -3.11 -8.62
N ARG A 368 32.87 -3.83 -7.52
CA ARG A 368 33.92 -4.63 -6.87
C ARG A 368 33.75 -6.08 -7.35
N LEU A 369 34.71 -6.86 -7.87
CA LEU A 369 36.16 -6.74 -8.07
C LEU A 369 36.82 -5.52 -7.45
N THR A 370 37.08 -5.59 -6.14
CA THR A 370 38.45 -5.61 -5.61
C THR A 370 38.39 -5.47 -4.08
N TYR A 371 38.83 -6.55 -3.43
CA TYR A 371 39.21 -6.69 -2.01
C TYR A 371 38.13 -6.47 -0.92
N ALA A 372 37.66 -7.57 -0.34
CA ALA A 372 38.12 -8.00 0.99
C ALA A 372 37.20 -9.11 1.55
N LEU A 373 37.54 -10.37 1.25
CA LEU A 373 37.32 -11.47 2.18
C LEU A 373 38.51 -11.48 3.15
N PRO A 374 38.29 -11.56 4.48
CA PRO A 374 39.27 -12.15 5.37
C PRO A 374 38.71 -13.46 5.92
N GLY A 375 39.39 -14.56 5.59
CA GLY A 375 39.41 -15.75 6.45
C GLY A 375 38.97 -17.06 5.81
N LEU A 376 39.83 -17.64 4.97
CA LEU A 376 40.18 -19.06 5.05
C LEU A 376 41.66 -19.16 4.67
N GLY A 377 42.46 -19.70 5.59
CA GLY A 377 43.90 -19.66 5.58
C GLY A 377 44.55 -20.59 4.55
N SER A 378 45.79 -20.21 4.21
CA SER A 378 46.98 -21.05 4.05
C SER A 378 46.85 -22.46 3.45
N GLY A 379 47.57 -22.65 2.34
CA GLY A 379 48.02 -23.93 1.78
C GLY A 379 47.76 -23.94 0.28
N GLY A 380 48.72 -23.93 -0.62
CA GLY A 380 50.12 -24.33 -0.55
C GLY A 380 50.41 -25.10 -1.84
N ILE A 381 51.46 -24.65 -2.54
CA ILE A 381 52.06 -25.16 -3.79
C ILE A 381 51.35 -24.70 -5.08
#